data_AF-A0A3R6URL6-F1
#
_entry.id   AF-A0A3R6URL6-F1
#
_cell.length_a   1.000
_cell.length_b   1.000
_cell.length_c   1.000
_cell.angle_alpha   90.00
_cell.angle_beta   90.00
_cell.angle_gamma   90.00
#
_symmetry.space_group_name_H-M   'P 1'
#
loop_
_entity.id
_entity.type
_entity.pdbx_description
1 polymer ?
#
loop_
_entity_poly.entity_id
_entity_poly.type
_entity_poly.pdbx_seq_one_letter_code
_entity_poly.pdbx_strand_id
1 'polypeptide(L)'
;MYEKTKKEIYNLIKLNTESIDWKTPEIVTTGEISRQLNISRNLCSHYLNDMVKEGELIKISTRPVSFLHRKTVERLYGTHLKENEFLSFCDLRICLGISNKDVFDSYIGAYSGLSYQINKCKVSVGYPDKGIPILIYGKKGTGKHKLAELVGEYALDKGYSDEKTQFMDAGILGNQDEIFELTDCLEGKKKKIICIENVEKISNIQLMRILEKKRM
;
A
#
# COMPACT_ATOMS: atom_id res chain seq x y z
N MET A 1 -21.24 -27.01 -26.38
CA MET A 1 -20.61 -27.18 -25.04
C MET A 1 -19.65 -26.03 -24.73
N TYR A 2 -18.80 -25.60 -25.67
CA TYR A 2 -17.86 -24.46 -25.54
C TYR A 2 -18.48 -23.15 -25.02
N GLU A 3 -19.63 -22.71 -25.53
CA GLU A 3 -20.29 -21.48 -25.06
C GLU A 3 -20.83 -21.57 -23.63
N LYS A 4 -21.20 -22.78 -23.18
CA LYS A 4 -21.76 -22.98 -21.83
C LYS A 4 -20.69 -22.75 -20.76
N THR A 5 -19.52 -23.36 -20.91
CA THR A 5 -18.41 -23.20 -19.96
C THR A 5 -17.88 -21.77 -19.95
N LYS A 6 -17.73 -21.13 -21.11
CA LYS A 6 -17.32 -19.71 -21.18
C LYS A 6 -18.31 -18.81 -20.43
N LYS A 7 -19.61 -19.06 -20.58
CA LYS A 7 -20.68 -18.32 -19.89
C LYS A 7 -20.68 -18.55 -18.38
N GLU A 8 -20.39 -19.77 -17.93
CA GLU A 8 -20.26 -20.10 -16.50
C GLU A 8 -19.07 -19.35 -15.87
N ILE A 9 -17.90 -19.35 -16.54
CA ILE A 9 -16.73 -18.57 -16.10
C ILE A 9 -17.07 -17.07 -16.02
N TYR A 10 -17.72 -16.53 -17.06
CA TYR A 10 -18.11 -15.12 -17.10
C TYR A 10 -19.01 -14.73 -15.92
N ASN A 11 -20.06 -15.51 -15.68
CA ASN A 11 -21.00 -15.26 -14.58
C ASN A 11 -20.32 -15.35 -13.22
N LEU A 12 -19.42 -16.31 -13.04
CA LEU A 12 -18.67 -16.45 -11.79
C LEU A 12 -17.80 -15.22 -11.52
N ILE A 13 -17.06 -14.73 -12.52
CA ILE A 13 -16.22 -13.53 -12.36
C ILE A 13 -17.09 -12.30 -12.11
N LYS A 14 -18.22 -12.18 -12.81
CA LYS A 14 -19.17 -11.09 -12.60
C LYS A 14 -19.66 -11.04 -11.15
N LEU A 15 -20.13 -12.17 -10.60
CA LEU A 15 -20.61 -12.27 -9.22
C LEU A 15 -19.51 -11.87 -8.23
N ASN A 16 -18.30 -12.42 -8.38
CA ASN A 16 -17.18 -12.08 -7.51
C ASN A 16 -16.76 -10.60 -7.62
N THR A 17 -16.85 -10.01 -8.81
CA THR A 17 -16.56 -8.59 -9.02
C THR A 17 -17.63 -7.70 -8.38
N GLU A 18 -18.89 -8.14 -8.35
CA GLU A 18 -19.98 -7.42 -7.68
C GLU A 18 -19.86 -7.45 -6.14
N SER A 19 -19.27 -8.52 -5.58
CA SER A 19 -19.08 -8.68 -4.14
C SER A 19 -17.69 -8.26 -3.62
N ILE A 20 -16.84 -7.68 -4.47
CA ILE A 20 -15.44 -7.42 -4.11
C ILE A 20 -15.32 -6.30 -3.07
N ASP A 21 -14.61 -6.58 -1.97
CA ASP A 21 -14.15 -5.53 -1.06
C ASP A 21 -12.87 -4.91 -1.63
N TRP A 22 -12.95 -3.67 -2.09
CA TRP A 22 -11.81 -2.96 -2.68
C TRP A 22 -10.73 -2.55 -1.67
N LYS A 23 -10.97 -2.67 -0.37
CA LYS A 23 -9.95 -2.48 0.67
C LYS A 23 -9.07 -3.71 0.82
N THR A 24 -9.65 -4.90 0.64
CA THR A 24 -8.96 -6.19 0.68
C THR A 24 -9.55 -7.11 -0.39
N PRO A 25 -9.24 -6.90 -1.67
CA PRO A 25 -9.86 -7.67 -2.74
C PRO A 25 -9.46 -9.13 -2.59
N GLU A 26 -10.42 -10.01 -2.28
CA GLU A 26 -10.25 -11.46 -2.47
C GLU A 26 -10.33 -11.74 -3.95
N ILE A 27 -9.19 -12.11 -4.53
CA ILE A 27 -9.03 -12.10 -5.96
C ILE A 27 -9.32 -13.45 -6.55
N VAL A 28 -10.18 -13.46 -7.57
CA VAL A 28 -10.44 -14.67 -8.34
C VAL A 28 -9.30 -14.91 -9.33
N THR A 29 -8.55 -15.99 -9.09
CA THR A 29 -7.45 -16.43 -9.95
C THR A 29 -7.92 -17.51 -10.93
N THR A 30 -7.15 -17.76 -12.00
CA THR A 30 -7.40 -18.92 -12.88
C THR A 30 -7.44 -20.24 -12.10
N GLY A 31 -6.62 -20.37 -11.05
CA GLY A 31 -6.61 -21.57 -10.20
C GLY A 31 -7.94 -21.75 -9.47
N GLU A 32 -8.44 -20.68 -8.86
CA GLU A 32 -9.71 -20.64 -8.15
C GLU A 32 -10.88 -21.07 -9.05
N ILE A 33 -10.97 -20.45 -10.24
CA ILE A 33 -12.05 -20.72 -11.21
C ILE A 33 -11.98 -22.17 -11.71
N SER A 34 -10.78 -22.63 -12.05
CA SER A 34 -10.59 -24.00 -12.57
C SER A 34 -11.06 -25.06 -11.56
N ARG A 35 -10.80 -24.81 -10.26
CA ARG A 35 -11.22 -25.67 -9.16
C ARG A 35 -12.73 -25.64 -8.96
N GLN A 36 -13.34 -24.46 -8.96
CA GLN A 36 -14.79 -24.32 -8.74
C GLN A 36 -15.63 -24.91 -9.88
N LEU A 37 -15.18 -24.77 -11.12
CA LEU A 37 -15.91 -25.27 -12.30
C LEU A 37 -15.47 -26.67 -12.75
N ASN A 38 -14.52 -27.30 -12.03
CA ASN A 38 -13.95 -28.60 -12.36
C ASN A 38 -13.47 -28.70 -13.83
N ILE A 39 -12.75 -27.67 -14.29
CA ILE A 39 -12.18 -27.60 -15.63
C ILE A 39 -10.65 -27.51 -15.57
N SER A 40 -9.96 -27.83 -16.66
CA SER A 40 -8.50 -27.69 -16.69
C SER A 40 -8.08 -26.22 -16.58
N ARG A 41 -6.98 -25.97 -15.86
CA ARG A 41 -6.40 -24.62 -15.73
C ARG A 41 -6.04 -24.01 -17.09
N ASN A 42 -5.61 -24.83 -18.04
CA ASN A 42 -5.26 -24.38 -19.40
C ASN A 42 -6.50 -23.90 -20.14
N LEU A 43 -7.60 -24.66 -20.10
CA LEU A 43 -8.87 -24.27 -20.72
C LEU A 43 -9.44 -23.01 -20.06
N CYS A 44 -9.39 -22.93 -18.73
CA CYS A 44 -9.80 -21.74 -18.00
C CYS A 44 -8.97 -20.51 -18.41
N SER A 45 -7.64 -20.64 -18.45
CA SER A 45 -6.73 -19.55 -18.86
C SER A 45 -7.02 -19.09 -20.29
N HIS A 46 -7.28 -20.03 -21.21
CA HIS A 46 -7.64 -19.72 -22.59
C HIS A 46 -8.89 -18.84 -22.65
N TYR A 47 -10.00 -19.27 -22.04
CA TYR A 47 -11.23 -18.49 -22.04
C TYR A 47 -11.09 -17.12 -21.37
N LEU A 48 -10.34 -17.04 -20.27
CA LEU A 48 -10.08 -15.78 -19.58
C LEU A 48 -9.34 -14.79 -20.49
N ASN A 49 -8.26 -15.22 -21.15
CA ASN A 49 -7.51 -14.34 -22.04
C ASN A 49 -8.32 -13.95 -23.28
N ASP A 50 -9.16 -14.84 -23.82
CA ASP A 50 -10.06 -14.50 -24.93
C ASP A 50 -11.05 -13.40 -24.52
N MET A 51 -11.68 -13.52 -23.35
CA MET A 51 -12.61 -12.51 -22.85
C MET A 51 -11.92 -11.17 -22.50
N VAL A 52 -10.63 -11.18 -22.19
CA VAL A 52 -9.83 -9.96 -22.02
C VAL A 52 -9.58 -9.27 -23.36
N LYS A 53 -9.27 -10.05 -24.41
CA LYS A 53 -9.13 -9.52 -25.79
C LYS A 53 -10.44 -8.97 -26.33
N GLU A 54 -11.55 -9.62 -26.01
CA GLU A 54 -12.91 -9.18 -26.35
C GLU A 54 -13.36 -7.94 -25.55
N GLY A 55 -12.61 -7.55 -24.52
CA GLY A 55 -12.94 -6.40 -23.67
C GLY A 55 -14.08 -6.65 -22.69
N GLU A 56 -14.42 -7.90 -22.43
CA GLU A 56 -15.42 -8.26 -21.43
C GLU A 56 -14.82 -8.35 -20.02
N LEU A 57 -13.53 -8.71 -19.93
CA LEU A 57 -12.79 -8.83 -18.67
C LEU A 57 -11.57 -7.91 -18.61
N ILE A 58 -11.22 -7.52 -17.38
CA ILE A 58 -9.98 -6.86 -17.03
C ILE A 58 -9.02 -7.90 -16.46
N LYS A 59 -7.78 -7.88 -16.90
CA LYS A 59 -6.68 -8.70 -16.40
C LYS A 59 -5.72 -7.85 -15.58
N ILE A 60 -5.33 -8.37 -14.42
CA ILE A 60 -4.32 -7.76 -13.58
C ILE A 60 -3.18 -8.77 -13.43
N SER A 61 -2.00 -8.40 -13.95
CA SER A 61 -0.82 -9.27 -14.07
C SER A 61 -0.05 -9.46 -12.76
N THR A 62 -0.78 -9.62 -11.66
CA THR A 62 -0.25 -10.01 -10.36
C THR A 62 0.24 -11.46 -10.37
N ARG A 63 0.89 -11.90 -9.28
CA ARG A 63 1.26 -13.30 -9.06
C ARG A 63 0.59 -13.77 -7.78
N PRO A 64 -0.50 -14.57 -7.84
CA PRO A 64 -1.17 -15.11 -9.04
C PRO A 64 -1.92 -14.06 -9.89
N VAL A 65 -2.17 -14.37 -11.17
CA VAL A 65 -2.89 -13.49 -12.13
C VAL A 65 -4.37 -13.45 -11.80
N SER A 66 -4.96 -12.29 -11.99
CA SER A 66 -6.25 -11.88 -11.46
C SER A 66 -7.17 -11.34 -12.55
N PHE A 67 -8.47 -11.57 -12.43
CA PHE A 67 -9.45 -11.15 -13.44
C PHE A 67 -10.66 -10.49 -12.79
N LEU A 68 -11.18 -9.43 -13.42
CA LEU A 68 -12.37 -8.69 -12.99
C LEU A 68 -13.33 -8.49 -14.16
N HIS A 69 -14.62 -8.38 -13.86
CA HIS A 69 -15.64 -8.12 -14.88
C HIS A 69 -15.70 -6.63 -15.24
N ARG A 70 -15.42 -6.31 -16.51
CA ARG A 70 -15.21 -4.92 -16.94
C ARG A 70 -16.44 -4.04 -16.73
N LYS A 71 -17.61 -4.45 -17.24
CA LYS A 71 -18.83 -3.64 -17.14
C LYS A 71 -19.26 -3.42 -15.69
N THR A 72 -18.98 -4.37 -14.79
CA THR A 72 -19.25 -4.18 -13.36
C THR A 72 -18.34 -3.11 -12.79
N VAL A 73 -17.03 -3.18 -13.05
CA VAL A 73 -16.07 -2.17 -12.58
C VAL A 73 -16.42 -0.78 -13.12
N GLU A 74 -16.66 -0.65 -14.42
CA GLU A 74 -17.04 0.63 -15.06
C GLU A 74 -18.32 1.22 -14.45
N ARG A 75 -19.34 0.38 -14.23
CA ARG A 75 -20.60 0.77 -13.59
C ARG A 75 -20.40 1.22 -12.14
N LEU A 76 -19.61 0.49 -11.35
CA LEU A 76 -19.37 0.80 -9.93
C LEU A 76 -18.63 2.14 -9.73
N TYR A 77 -17.75 2.49 -10.66
CA TYR A 77 -16.91 3.68 -10.57
C TYR A 77 -17.28 4.82 -11.53
N GLY A 78 -18.35 4.64 -12.32
CA GLY A 78 -18.83 5.67 -13.25
C GLY A 78 -17.78 6.10 -14.27
N THR A 79 -16.95 5.17 -14.73
CA THR A 79 -15.78 5.45 -15.60
C THR A 79 -15.73 4.45 -16.75
N HIS A 80 -15.05 4.82 -17.84
CA HIS A 80 -14.81 3.94 -18.97
C HIS A 80 -13.30 3.72 -19.12
N LEU A 81 -12.87 2.46 -19.02
CA LEU A 81 -11.45 2.12 -19.07
C LEU A 81 -10.96 2.13 -20.52
N LYS A 82 -9.77 2.65 -20.79
CA LYS A 82 -9.20 2.59 -22.15
C LYS A 82 -8.55 1.24 -22.44
N GLU A 83 -8.13 0.55 -21.38
CA GLU A 83 -7.31 -0.66 -21.43
C GLU A 83 -7.97 -1.79 -20.63
N ASN A 84 -7.65 -3.04 -20.99
CA ASN A 84 -8.13 -4.25 -20.31
C ASN A 84 -7.04 -4.95 -19.51
N GLU A 85 -5.79 -4.51 -19.60
CA GLU A 85 -4.65 -5.18 -18.96
C GLU A 85 -3.92 -4.19 -18.07
N PHE A 86 -3.73 -4.56 -16.81
CA PHE A 86 -3.04 -3.76 -15.81
C PHE A 86 -1.91 -4.60 -15.17
N LEU A 87 -0.84 -3.94 -14.73
CA LEU A 87 0.25 -4.64 -14.05
C LEU A 87 -0.08 -4.91 -12.58
N SER A 88 -0.85 -4.01 -11.95
CA SER A 88 -1.24 -4.08 -10.55
C SER A 88 -2.64 -3.53 -10.30
N PHE A 89 -3.19 -3.83 -9.11
CA PHE A 89 -4.41 -3.18 -8.62
C PHE A 89 -4.25 -1.67 -8.43
N CYS A 90 -3.02 -1.19 -8.20
CA CYS A 90 -2.76 0.24 -8.09
C CYS A 90 -2.99 0.94 -9.42
N ASP A 91 -2.49 0.38 -10.53
CA ASP A 91 -2.67 0.95 -11.87
C ASP A 91 -4.15 1.04 -12.24
N LEU A 92 -4.91 -0.03 -11.96
CA LEU A 92 -6.35 -0.03 -12.15
C LEU A 92 -7.04 1.06 -11.31
N ARG A 93 -6.70 1.18 -10.02
CA ARG A 93 -7.30 2.21 -9.13
C ARG A 93 -7.06 3.64 -9.64
N ILE A 94 -5.88 3.92 -10.19
CA ILE A 94 -5.56 5.22 -10.79
C ILE A 94 -6.51 5.50 -11.96
N CYS A 95 -6.69 4.53 -12.87
CA CYS A 95 -7.61 4.66 -14.01
C CYS A 95 -9.08 4.78 -13.60
N LEU A 96 -9.45 4.17 -12.48
CA LEU A 96 -10.80 4.27 -11.93
C LEU A 96 -11.07 5.61 -11.22
N GLY A 97 -10.09 6.52 -11.14
CA GLY A 97 -10.24 7.75 -10.36
C GLY A 97 -10.33 7.50 -8.85
N ILE A 98 -10.11 6.26 -8.40
CA ILE A 98 -9.99 5.87 -6.98
C ILE A 98 -8.57 6.21 -6.54
N SER A 99 -8.18 7.46 -6.74
CA SER A 99 -6.89 7.95 -6.34
C SER A 99 -6.97 8.26 -4.85
N ASN A 100 -6.30 7.47 -4.02
CA ASN A 100 -5.75 8.01 -2.78
C ASN A 100 -4.46 8.72 -3.16
N LYS A 101 -4.55 9.74 -4.04
CA LYS A 101 -3.40 10.57 -4.31
C LYS A 101 -2.95 11.15 -2.98
N ASP A 102 -1.67 10.96 -2.70
CA ASP A 102 -1.06 11.49 -1.50
C ASP A 102 0.39 11.87 -1.79
N VAL A 103 1.03 12.44 -0.78
CA VAL A 103 2.38 13.02 -0.90
C VAL A 103 3.41 12.03 -1.46
N PHE A 104 3.21 10.72 -1.30
CA PHE A 104 4.12 9.70 -1.82
C PHE A 104 4.07 9.53 -3.33
N ASP A 105 3.06 10.05 -4.03
CA ASP A 105 2.98 9.97 -5.48
C ASP A 105 4.18 10.64 -6.18
N SER A 106 4.78 11.62 -5.51
CA SER A 106 5.99 12.32 -5.94
C SER A 106 7.28 11.48 -5.80
N TYR A 107 7.21 10.34 -5.09
CA TYR A 107 8.38 9.54 -4.76
C TYR A 107 8.72 8.53 -5.85
N ILE A 108 9.99 8.48 -6.24
CA ILE A 108 10.46 7.54 -7.26
C ILE A 108 10.23 6.09 -6.78
N GLY A 109 9.48 5.33 -7.57
CA GLY A 109 9.14 3.94 -7.26
C GLY A 109 7.88 3.75 -6.40
N ALA A 110 7.12 4.82 -6.13
CA ALA A 110 5.89 4.75 -5.33
C ALA A 110 4.84 3.76 -5.83
N TYR A 111 4.73 3.63 -7.15
CA TYR A 111 3.80 2.70 -7.80
C TYR A 111 4.48 1.41 -8.29
N SER A 112 5.77 1.20 -7.97
CA SER A 112 6.52 0.03 -8.41
C SER A 112 7.32 -0.58 -7.26
N GLY A 113 8.65 -0.53 -7.32
CA GLY A 113 9.55 -1.28 -6.45
C GLY A 113 9.51 -0.89 -4.96
N LEU A 114 8.96 0.27 -4.61
CA LEU A 114 8.86 0.76 -3.23
C LEU A 114 7.42 0.87 -2.71
N SER A 115 6.44 0.47 -3.53
CA SER A 115 5.02 0.50 -3.19
C SER A 115 4.72 -0.21 -1.86
N TYR A 116 5.33 -1.37 -1.63
CA TYR A 116 5.17 -2.15 -0.41
C TYR A 116 5.70 -1.42 0.84
N GLN A 117 6.90 -0.83 0.75
CA GLN A 117 7.53 -0.08 1.83
C GLN A 117 6.75 1.20 2.16
N ILE A 118 6.26 1.90 1.13
CA ILE A 118 5.40 3.07 1.31
C ILE A 118 4.11 2.68 2.01
N ASN A 119 3.46 1.59 1.60
CA ASN A 119 2.24 1.14 2.27
C ASN A 119 2.49 0.76 3.73
N LYS A 120 3.63 0.12 4.04
CA LYS A 120 4.05 -0.12 5.43
C LYS A 120 4.15 1.19 6.22
N CYS A 121 4.76 2.23 5.66
CA CYS A 121 4.86 3.50 6.35
C CYS A 121 3.48 4.14 6.61
N LYS A 122 2.58 4.12 5.61
CA LYS A 122 1.21 4.62 5.74
C LYS A 122 0.45 3.91 6.87
N VAL A 123 0.52 2.57 6.91
CA VAL A 123 -0.11 1.76 7.96
C VAL A 123 0.53 2.00 9.32
N SER A 124 1.85 2.10 9.40
CA SER A 124 2.57 2.32 10.66
C SER A 124 2.20 3.67 11.29
N VAL A 125 2.12 4.75 10.51
CA VAL A 125 1.73 6.07 11.01
C VAL A 125 0.26 6.09 11.44
N GLY A 126 -0.64 5.49 10.66
CA GLY A 126 -2.06 5.46 10.95
C GLY A 126 -2.49 4.38 11.96
N TYR A 127 -1.56 3.63 12.53
CA TYR A 127 -1.87 2.59 13.50
C TYR A 127 -2.45 3.23 14.78
N PRO A 128 -3.48 2.64 15.42
CA PRO A 128 -4.11 3.20 16.61
C PRO A 128 -3.14 3.63 17.72
N ASP A 129 -3.60 4.59 18.52
CA ASP A 129 -2.87 5.24 19.62
C ASP A 129 -1.68 6.09 19.18
N LYS A 130 -0.47 5.50 19.12
CA LYS A 130 0.81 6.21 18.95
C LYS A 130 1.56 5.84 17.66
N GLY A 131 0.93 5.09 16.76
CA GLY A 131 1.58 4.56 15.57
C GLY A 131 2.67 3.53 15.89
N ILE A 132 3.12 2.80 14.88
CA ILE A 132 4.22 1.84 14.98
C ILE A 132 5.54 2.51 14.58
N PRO A 133 6.62 2.41 15.37
CA PRO A 133 7.94 2.90 14.97
C PRO A 133 8.41 2.33 13.63
N ILE A 134 9.02 3.16 12.79
CA ILE A 134 9.54 2.79 11.47
C ILE A 134 11.06 2.90 11.49
N LEU A 135 11.74 1.85 11.04
CA LEU A 135 13.18 1.88 10.76
C LEU A 135 13.41 1.93 9.25
N ILE A 136 14.03 3.00 8.76
CA ILE A 136 14.40 3.16 7.34
C ILE A 136 15.91 2.95 7.22
N TYR A 137 16.32 1.90 6.51
CA TYR A 137 17.73 1.55 6.31
C TYR A 137 18.04 1.31 4.83
N GLY A 138 19.33 1.43 4.47
CA GLY A 138 19.80 1.34 3.09
C GLY A 138 21.06 2.14 2.84
N LYS A 139 21.65 1.99 1.64
CA LYS A 139 22.91 2.68 1.27
C LYS A 139 22.74 4.21 1.25
N LYS A 140 23.86 4.95 1.31
CA LYS A 140 23.85 6.42 1.15
C LYS A 140 23.29 6.78 -0.24
N GLY A 141 22.43 7.80 -0.31
CA GLY A 141 21.85 8.28 -1.57
C GLY A 141 20.59 7.56 -2.06
N THR A 142 20.06 6.56 -1.34
CA THR A 142 18.84 5.82 -1.77
C THR A 142 17.51 6.51 -1.39
N GLY A 143 17.53 7.81 -1.05
CA GLY A 143 16.31 8.56 -0.76
C GLY A 143 15.71 8.38 0.65
N LYS A 144 16.42 7.77 1.61
CA LYS A 144 15.89 7.51 2.97
C LYS A 144 15.33 8.74 3.69
N HIS A 145 16.06 9.85 3.65
CA HIS A 145 15.63 11.12 4.24
C HIS A 145 14.35 11.63 3.57
N LYS A 146 14.32 11.62 2.23
CA LYS A 146 13.13 12.04 1.48
C LYS A 146 11.92 11.15 1.78
N LEU A 147 12.12 9.84 1.94
CA LEU A 147 11.05 8.95 2.36
C LEU A 147 10.54 9.32 3.76
N ALA A 148 11.42 9.60 4.73
CA ALA A 148 11.03 10.03 6.07
C ALA A 148 10.25 11.35 6.08
N GLU A 149 10.65 12.32 5.24
CA GLU A 149 9.93 13.58 5.04
C GLU A 149 8.50 13.34 4.53
N LEU A 150 8.35 12.50 3.51
CA LEU A 150 7.03 12.15 2.97
C LEU A 150 6.15 11.40 3.97
N VAL A 151 6.73 10.56 4.82
CA VAL A 151 6.01 9.92 5.95
C VAL A 151 5.45 10.97 6.89
N GLY A 152 6.25 11.99 7.20
CA GLY A 152 5.85 13.14 8.00
C GLY A 152 4.73 13.97 7.39
N GLU A 153 4.90 14.35 6.12
CA GLU A 153 3.90 15.11 5.37
C GLU A 153 2.58 14.33 5.25
N TYR A 154 2.64 13.02 5.01
CA TYR A 154 1.46 12.16 4.97
C TYR A 154 0.74 12.13 6.31
N ALA A 155 1.49 12.06 7.41
CA ALA A 155 0.92 12.07 8.75
C ALA A 155 0.18 13.36 9.05
N LEU A 156 0.76 14.50 8.65
CA LEU A 156 0.16 15.81 8.82
C LEU A 156 -1.11 15.95 7.95
N ASP A 157 -1.05 15.55 6.68
CA ASP A 157 -2.19 15.58 5.75
C ASP A 157 -3.38 14.74 6.24
N LYS A 158 -3.11 13.58 6.86
CA LYS A 158 -4.14 12.68 7.38
C LYS A 158 -4.57 12.91 8.83
N GLY A 159 -4.00 13.92 9.51
CA GLY A 159 -4.31 14.24 10.91
C GLY A 159 -3.76 13.22 11.93
N TYR A 160 -2.74 12.47 11.55
CA TYR A 160 -1.97 11.60 12.47
C TYR A 160 -0.88 12.38 13.22
N SER A 161 -0.53 13.57 12.75
CA SER A 161 0.35 14.53 13.42
C SER A 161 -0.32 15.91 13.45
N ASP A 162 -0.16 16.64 14.54
CA ASP A 162 -0.65 18.02 14.69
C ASP A 162 0.40 19.05 14.23
N GLU A 163 1.65 18.61 14.06
CA GLU A 163 2.80 19.46 13.73
C GLU A 163 3.67 18.81 12.66
N LYS A 164 4.52 19.63 12.02
CA LYS A 164 5.53 19.14 11.07
C LYS A 164 6.50 18.19 11.76
N THR A 165 7.01 17.22 11.01
CA THR A 165 7.99 16.27 11.52
C THR A 165 9.26 16.97 12.00
N GLN A 166 9.68 16.59 13.20
CA GLN A 166 10.92 17.05 13.79
C GLN A 166 12.04 16.07 13.40
N PHE A 167 13.12 16.60 12.85
CA PHE A 167 14.31 15.83 12.49
C PHE A 167 15.41 16.07 13.52
N MET A 168 16.03 14.99 13.98
CA MET A 168 17.09 15.03 15.00
C MET A 168 18.22 14.10 14.58
N ASP A 169 19.48 14.54 14.68
CA ASP A 169 20.63 13.67 14.44
C ASP A 169 21.01 12.95 15.74
N ALA A 170 21.08 11.63 15.70
CA ALA A 170 21.40 10.81 16.88
C ALA A 170 22.81 11.10 17.44
N GLY A 171 23.73 11.62 16.64
CA GLY A 171 25.07 12.01 17.09
C GLY A 171 25.07 13.18 18.07
N ILE A 172 23.98 13.96 18.14
CA ILE A 172 23.83 15.08 19.07
C ILE A 172 23.15 14.61 20.38
N LEU A 173 22.31 13.57 20.29
CA LEU A 173 21.61 12.89 21.41
C LEU A 173 22.53 12.14 22.40
N GLY A 174 23.86 12.32 22.30
CA GLY A 174 24.84 11.79 23.23
C GLY A 174 24.89 12.52 24.58
N ASN A 175 24.36 13.76 24.67
CA ASN A 175 24.31 14.55 25.90
C ASN A 175 23.01 14.27 26.68
N GLN A 176 23.10 14.10 28.01
CA GLN A 176 21.94 13.77 28.85
C GLN A 176 20.82 14.85 28.81
N ASP A 177 21.19 16.09 28.57
CA ASP A 177 20.26 17.23 28.52
C ASP A 177 19.33 17.19 27.29
N GLU A 178 19.79 16.68 26.14
CA GLU A 178 18.97 16.60 24.92
C GLU A 178 18.03 15.39 24.90
N ILE A 179 18.39 14.29 25.58
CA ILE A 179 17.45 13.17 25.84
C ILE A 179 16.29 13.65 26.73
N PHE A 180 16.56 14.61 27.61
CA PHE A 180 15.54 15.26 28.42
C PHE A 180 14.63 16.16 27.56
N GLU A 181 15.19 16.97 26.65
CA GLU A 181 14.38 17.72 25.66
C GLU A 181 13.52 16.82 24.77
N LEU A 182 14.07 15.67 24.34
CA LEU A 182 13.32 14.67 23.56
C LEU A 182 12.18 14.05 24.37
N THR A 183 12.41 13.81 25.65
CA THR A 183 11.39 13.35 26.59
C THR A 183 10.29 14.40 26.75
N ASP A 184 10.65 15.65 26.97
CA ASP A 184 9.72 16.76 27.19
C ASP A 184 8.88 17.01 25.91
N CYS A 185 9.50 16.88 24.73
CA CYS A 185 8.82 16.90 23.44
C CYS A 185 7.81 15.75 23.26
N LEU A 186 8.05 14.60 23.88
CA LEU A 186 7.19 13.41 23.82
C LEU A 186 6.05 13.44 24.86
N GLU A 187 6.19 14.21 25.94
CA GLU A 187 5.19 14.35 27.02
C GLU A 187 4.06 15.34 26.70
N GLY A 188 4.17 16.08 25.58
CA GLY A 188 3.14 17.01 25.13
C GLY A 188 1.82 16.34 24.69
N LYS A 189 0.69 17.04 24.87
CA LYS A 189 -0.66 16.57 24.46
C LYS A 189 -0.87 16.46 22.93
N LYS A 190 0.05 16.99 22.12
CA LYS A 190 -0.06 17.02 20.65
C LYS A 190 0.55 15.77 20.03
N LYS A 191 -0.07 15.26 18.97
CA LYS A 191 0.47 14.17 18.15
C LYS A 191 1.63 14.70 17.33
N LYS A 192 2.79 14.02 17.38
CA LYS A 192 4.00 14.43 16.67
C LYS A 192 4.70 13.23 16.07
N ILE A 193 5.35 13.46 14.93
CA ILE A 193 6.33 12.52 14.36
C ILE A 193 7.73 13.07 14.59
N ILE A 194 8.58 12.22 15.17
CA ILE A 194 10.00 12.47 15.36
C ILE A 194 10.77 11.51 14.46
N CYS A 195 11.65 12.05 13.61
CA CYS A 195 12.60 11.30 12.81
C CYS A 195 13.99 11.46 13.42
N ILE A 196 14.57 10.32 13.84
CA ILE A 196 15.93 10.27 14.35
C ILE A 196 16.83 9.74 13.24
N GLU A 197 17.77 10.56 12.79
CA GLU A 197 18.74 10.23 11.75
C GLU A 197 20.03 9.68 12.35
N ASN A 198 20.74 8.85 11.57
CA ASN A 198 22.04 8.31 11.94
C ASN A 198 22.03 7.54 13.28
N VAL A 199 20.96 6.77 13.52
CA VAL A 199 20.73 5.99 14.76
C VAL A 199 21.86 5.01 15.10
N GLU A 200 22.74 4.68 14.17
CA GLU A 200 23.96 3.92 14.42
C GLU A 200 24.95 4.63 15.37
N LYS A 201 24.79 5.95 15.59
CA LYS A 201 25.65 6.74 16.48
C LYS A 201 25.24 6.65 17.96
N ILE A 202 24.07 6.10 18.29
CA ILE A 202 23.59 5.95 19.68
C ILE A 202 23.65 4.50 20.14
N SER A 203 23.79 4.29 21.45
CA SER A 203 23.80 2.95 22.01
C SER A 203 22.42 2.29 21.95
N ASN A 204 22.39 0.96 21.87
CA ASN A 204 21.13 0.19 21.95
C ASN A 204 20.33 0.50 23.21
N ILE A 205 20.99 0.77 24.33
CA ILE A 205 20.34 1.12 25.61
C ILE A 205 19.60 2.46 25.48
N GLN A 206 20.21 3.47 24.87
CA GLN A 206 19.57 4.77 24.63
C GLN A 206 18.40 4.62 23.66
N LEU A 207 18.56 3.86 22.57
CA LEU A 207 17.49 3.62 21.61
C LEU A 207 16.28 2.91 22.27
N MET A 208 16.53 1.90 23.11
CA MET A 208 15.47 1.21 23.84
C MET A 208 14.71 2.13 24.79
N ARG A 209 15.42 3.01 25.52
CA ARG A 209 14.78 4.02 26.39
C ARG A 209 13.84 4.95 25.62
N ILE A 210 14.25 5.39 24.43
CA ILE A 210 13.42 6.24 23.55
C ILE A 210 12.17 5.48 23.10
N LEU A 211 12.31 4.20 22.74
CA LEU A 211 11.19 3.36 22.28
C LEU A 211 10.24 2.96 23.42
N GLU A 212 10.75 2.73 24.62
CA GLU A 212 9.97 2.35 25.80
C GLU A 212 9.10 3.50 26.32
N LYS A 213 9.62 4.73 26.35
CA LYS A 213 8.82 5.93 26.70
C LYS A 213 7.65 6.16 25.75
N LYS A 214 7.72 5.65 24.51
CA LYS A 214 6.60 5.70 23.56
C LYS A 214 5.46 4.75 23.93
N ARG A 215 5.70 3.70 24.74
CA ARG A 215 4.69 2.68 25.10
C ARG A 215 3.89 3.00 26.37
N MET A 216 4.41 3.88 27.24
CA MET A 216 3.69 4.45 28.39
C MET A 216 2.83 5.62 27.93
#